data_AF-E7G619-F1
#
_entry.id   AF-E7G619-F1
#
_cell.length_a   1.000
_cell.length_b   1.000
_cell.length_c   1.000
_cell.angle_alpha   90.00
_cell.angle_beta   90.00
_cell.angle_gamma   90.00
#
_symmetry.space_group_name_H-M   'P 1'
#
loop_
_entity.id
_entity.type
_entity.pdbx_description
1 polymer ?
#
loop_
_entity_poly.entity_id
_entity_poly.type
_entity_poly.pdbx_seq_one_letter_code
_entity_poly.pdbx_strand_id
1 'polypeptide(L)'
;MNIVQFGGDKMNKVVTSKEAILDVSRNIAATQGLKAINMRNVAKECNVAVGSIYNYFPSKGELITATVESIWLIIFHNTHDCLRFKNFIECIEWLYQQMLRGTKEYPDFFFIHSDAFEKENKELGKQEMLKYFEHMYQNLHTVLRQDHLVKRHIFDDSLKEEDFIEFVFSNMITALSHRQASCQVLIEIIKKVIY
;
A
#
# COMPACT_ATOMS: atom_id res chain seq x y z
N MET A 1 -44.31 33.14 35.51
CA MET A 1 -42.88 33.48 35.49
C MET A 1 -42.19 32.48 34.58
N ASN A 2 -41.84 32.90 33.36
CA ASN A 2 -41.04 32.11 32.43
C ASN A 2 -39.58 32.22 32.85
N ILE A 3 -38.92 31.08 33.08
CA ILE A 3 -37.46 31.02 33.11
C ILE A 3 -37.06 29.99 32.05
N VAL A 4 -36.77 30.49 30.86
CA VAL A 4 -36.15 29.76 29.77
C VAL A 4 -34.65 29.76 30.09
N GLN A 5 -34.09 28.62 30.48
CA GLN A 5 -32.63 28.47 30.59
C GLN A 5 -32.06 28.24 29.19
N PHE A 6 -31.46 29.29 28.63
CA PHE A 6 -30.56 29.20 27.50
C PHE A 6 -29.12 29.02 27.99
N GLY A 7 -28.44 28.02 27.42
CA GLY A 7 -27.03 28.11 27.06
C GLY A 7 -26.00 27.66 28.08
N GLY A 8 -25.24 26.63 27.72
CA GLY A 8 -23.90 26.40 28.24
C GLY A 8 -23.51 24.93 28.32
N ASP A 9 -22.50 24.55 27.53
CA ASP A 9 -21.67 23.35 27.69
C ASP A 9 -22.27 21.97 27.42
N LYS A 10 -22.32 21.63 26.12
CA LYS A 10 -21.59 20.44 25.65
C LYS A 10 -20.88 20.76 24.34
N MET A 11 -19.80 21.53 24.45
CA MET A 11 -18.77 21.57 23.42
C MET A 11 -18.12 20.17 23.40
N ASN A 12 -18.66 19.28 22.57
CA ASN A 12 -18.10 17.94 22.40
C ASN A 12 -16.66 18.07 21.88
N LYS A 13 -15.74 17.47 22.63
CA LYS A 13 -14.29 17.44 22.41
C LYS A 13 -13.88 17.29 20.94
N VAL A 14 -12.97 18.20 20.55
CA VAL A 14 -11.93 18.14 19.53
C VAL A 14 -12.37 17.74 18.12
N VAL A 15 -12.29 18.73 17.23
CA VAL A 15 -12.28 18.56 15.78
C VAL A 15 -11.17 17.55 15.42
N THR A 16 -11.52 16.28 15.20
CA THR A 16 -10.62 15.29 14.61
C THR A 16 -10.29 15.77 13.19
N SER A 17 -9.01 15.85 12.81
CA SER A 17 -8.62 16.14 11.42
C SER A 17 -8.89 14.94 10.51
N LYS A 18 -8.91 15.17 9.20
CA LYS A 18 -9.04 14.09 8.21
C LYS A 18 -7.93 13.04 8.40
N GLU A 19 -6.71 13.51 8.69
CA GLU A 19 -5.53 12.69 8.94
C GLU A 19 -5.70 11.85 10.21
N ALA A 20 -6.20 12.42 11.31
CA ALA A 20 -6.42 11.66 12.54
C ALA A 20 -7.48 10.55 12.37
N ILE A 21 -8.54 10.81 11.58
CA ILE A 21 -9.52 9.76 11.20
C ILE A 21 -8.84 8.67 10.37
N LEU A 22 -7.96 9.06 9.45
CA LEU A 22 -7.24 8.14 8.58
C LEU A 22 -6.27 7.26 9.36
N ASP A 23 -5.55 7.83 10.33
CA ASP A 23 -4.65 7.13 11.24
C ASP A 23 -5.39 6.05 12.04
N VAL A 24 -6.56 6.39 12.59
CA VAL A 24 -7.43 5.42 13.28
C VAL A 24 -7.90 4.33 12.33
N SER A 25 -8.25 4.69 11.09
CA SER A 25 -8.70 3.72 10.09
C SER A 25 -7.58 2.75 9.69
N ARG A 26 -6.34 3.22 9.58
CA ARG A 26 -5.16 2.37 9.38
C ARG A 26 -4.89 1.45 10.57
N ASN A 27 -5.05 1.95 11.80
CA ASN A 27 -4.89 1.13 12.99
C ASN A 27 -5.95 0.01 13.05
N ILE A 28 -7.20 0.30 12.69
CA ILE A 28 -8.25 -0.73 12.53
C ILE A 28 -7.85 -1.72 11.44
N ALA A 29 -7.34 -1.26 10.30
CA ALA A 29 -6.86 -2.13 9.23
C ALA A 29 -5.75 -3.10 9.69
N ALA A 30 -4.77 -2.59 10.44
CA ALA A 30 -3.64 -3.37 10.94
C ALA A 30 -4.05 -4.41 11.99
N THR A 31 -4.97 -4.05 12.89
CA THR A 31 -5.31 -4.87 14.07
C THR A 31 -6.54 -5.75 13.89
N GLN A 32 -7.51 -5.32 13.07
CA GLN A 32 -8.81 -5.96 12.88
C GLN A 32 -9.10 -6.32 11.41
N GLY A 33 -8.21 -5.93 10.49
CA GLY A 33 -8.36 -6.14 9.05
C GLY A 33 -9.23 -5.07 8.37
N LEU A 34 -9.06 -4.94 7.05
CA LEU A 34 -9.72 -3.89 6.25
C LEU A 34 -11.26 -3.96 6.29
N LYS A 35 -11.84 -5.17 6.42
CA LYS A 35 -13.30 -5.33 6.49
C LYS A 35 -13.92 -4.76 7.77
N ALA A 36 -13.12 -4.54 8.82
CA ALA A 36 -13.57 -3.92 10.06
C ALA A 36 -13.75 -2.40 9.94
N ILE A 37 -13.25 -1.78 8.87
CA ILE A 37 -13.41 -0.35 8.62
C ILE A 37 -14.87 -0.06 8.27
N ASN A 38 -15.53 0.70 9.14
CA ASN A 38 -16.85 1.25 8.90
C ASN A 38 -17.05 2.54 9.72
N MET A 39 -18.01 3.37 9.29
CA MET A 39 -18.24 4.70 9.85
C MET A 39 -18.46 4.69 11.37
N ARG A 40 -19.18 3.69 11.90
CA ARG A 40 -19.45 3.61 13.34
C ARG A 40 -18.23 3.18 14.14
N ASN A 41 -17.48 2.21 13.63
CA ASN A 41 -16.27 1.72 14.31
C ASN A 41 -15.22 2.83 14.37
N VAL A 42 -14.98 3.51 13.25
CA VAL A 42 -14.04 4.63 13.19
C VAL A 42 -14.47 5.78 14.10
N ALA A 43 -15.76 6.15 14.11
CA ALA A 43 -16.27 7.18 15.03
C ALA A 43 -16.06 6.81 16.50
N LYS A 44 -16.29 5.54 16.86
CA LYS A 44 -16.10 5.02 18.22
C LYS A 44 -14.63 5.09 18.64
N GLU A 45 -13.71 4.62 17.80
CA GLU A 45 -12.26 4.65 18.07
C GLU A 45 -11.72 6.09 18.09
N CYS A 46 -12.31 7.00 17.31
CA CYS A 46 -12.02 8.44 17.35
C CYS A 46 -12.67 9.17 18.54
N ASN A 47 -13.58 8.52 19.27
CA ASN A 47 -14.43 9.12 20.32
C ASN A 47 -15.21 10.36 19.84
N VAL A 48 -15.82 10.27 18.66
CA VAL A 48 -16.66 11.33 18.06
C VAL A 48 -18.03 10.79 17.63
N ALA A 49 -18.95 11.71 17.30
CA ALA A 49 -20.22 11.31 16.70
C ALA A 49 -20.01 10.75 15.29
N VAL A 50 -20.83 9.77 14.88
CA VAL A 50 -20.76 9.17 13.54
C VAL A 50 -20.92 10.23 12.44
N GLY A 51 -21.78 11.23 12.66
CA GLY A 51 -21.96 12.36 11.74
C GLY A 51 -20.67 13.16 11.50
N SER A 52 -19.76 13.21 12.48
CA SER A 52 -18.46 13.88 12.31
C SER A 52 -17.59 13.16 11.28
N ILE A 53 -17.65 11.82 11.19
CA ILE A 53 -16.90 11.08 10.17
C ILE A 53 -17.47 11.35 8.77
N TYR A 54 -18.80 11.41 8.64
CA TYR A 54 -19.46 11.75 7.38
C TYR A 54 -19.11 13.14 6.84
N ASN A 55 -18.72 14.09 7.71
CA ASN A 55 -18.26 15.41 7.28
C ASN A 55 -16.90 15.38 6.56
N TYR A 56 -16.07 14.36 6.79
CA TYR A 56 -14.75 14.21 6.16
C TYR A 56 -14.73 13.15 5.07
N PHE A 57 -15.53 12.09 5.25
CA PHE A 57 -15.65 10.96 4.33
C PHE A 57 -17.15 10.73 4.07
N PRO A 58 -17.70 11.29 2.97
CA PRO A 58 -19.13 11.21 2.65
C PRO A 58 -19.69 9.78 2.59
N SER A 59 -18.84 8.80 2.31
CA SER A 59 -19.22 7.39 2.25
C SER A 59 -18.19 6.46 2.91
N LYS A 60 -18.64 5.25 3.28
CA LYS A 60 -17.74 4.16 3.70
C LYS A 60 -16.73 3.83 2.59
N GLY A 61 -17.17 3.87 1.33
CA GLY A 61 -16.32 3.65 0.17
C GLY A 61 -15.13 4.60 0.16
N GLU A 62 -15.39 5.91 0.26
CA GLU A 62 -14.33 6.93 0.29
C GLU A 62 -13.39 6.80 1.49
N LEU A 63 -13.90 6.44 2.66
CA LEU A 63 -13.08 6.17 3.83
C LEU A 63 -12.13 4.98 3.58
N ILE A 64 -12.65 3.89 3.02
CA ILE A 64 -11.84 2.71 2.68
C ILE A 64 -10.84 3.04 1.58
N THR A 65 -11.24 3.76 0.52
CA THR A 65 -10.35 4.20 -0.56
C THR A 65 -9.17 4.99 0.00
N ALA A 66 -9.44 6.05 0.77
CA ALA A 66 -8.41 6.88 1.36
C ALA A 66 -7.50 6.07 2.32
N THR A 67 -8.08 5.13 3.07
CA THR A 67 -7.29 4.28 3.98
C THR A 67 -6.36 3.36 3.18
N VAL A 68 -6.85 2.74 2.10
CA VAL A 68 -6.05 1.86 1.22
C VAL A 68 -4.95 2.64 0.52
N GLU A 69 -5.26 3.82 -0.03
CA GLU A 69 -4.27 4.74 -0.61
C GLU A 69 -3.18 5.10 0.40
N SER A 70 -3.56 5.43 1.63
CA SER A 70 -2.62 5.78 2.69
C SER A 70 -1.74 4.60 3.11
N ILE A 71 -2.26 3.37 3.10
CA ILE A 71 -1.46 2.17 3.38
C ILE A 71 -0.47 1.92 2.24
N TRP A 72 -0.89 2.07 0.98
CA TRP A 72 0.03 1.97 -0.16
C TRP A 72 1.16 2.99 -0.05
N LEU A 73 0.85 4.24 0.32
CA LEU A 73 1.87 5.27 0.58
C LEU A 73 2.85 4.82 1.66
N ILE A 74 2.39 4.26 2.77
CA ILE A 74 3.29 3.82 3.86
C ILE A 74 4.18 2.67 3.41
N ILE A 75 3.60 1.67 2.74
CA ILE A 75 4.34 0.49 2.27
C ILE A 75 5.38 0.86 1.21
N PHE A 76 5.06 1.81 0.33
CA PHE A 76 5.89 2.16 -0.83
C PHE A 76 6.56 3.53 -0.79
N HIS A 77 6.43 4.29 0.30
CA HIS A 77 6.99 5.64 0.47
C HIS A 77 8.48 5.70 0.10
N ASN A 78 9.24 4.67 0.49
CA ASN A 78 10.68 4.63 0.25
C ASN A 78 11.07 4.01 -1.09
N THR A 79 10.16 3.59 -1.97
CA THR A 79 10.54 2.84 -3.21
C THR A 79 11.51 3.60 -4.13
N HIS A 80 11.59 4.92 -4.03
CA HIS A 80 12.64 5.71 -4.70
C HIS A 80 14.05 5.38 -4.22
N ASP A 81 14.23 4.87 -3.01
CA ASP A 81 15.52 4.41 -2.48
C ASP A 81 16.08 3.22 -3.28
N CYS A 82 15.26 2.52 -4.07
CA CYS A 82 15.73 1.56 -5.07
C CYS A 82 16.81 2.18 -5.96
N LEU A 83 16.68 3.46 -6.32
CA LEU A 83 17.60 4.17 -7.21
C LEU A 83 18.97 4.44 -6.57
N ARG A 84 19.14 4.17 -5.27
CA ARG A 84 20.44 4.29 -4.59
C ARG A 84 21.36 3.11 -4.91
N PHE A 85 20.80 1.98 -5.35
CA PHE A 85 21.55 0.78 -5.67
C PHE A 85 22.05 0.82 -7.11
N LYS A 86 23.33 0.49 -7.30
CA LYS A 86 23.93 0.32 -8.63
C LYS A 86 23.81 -1.11 -9.15
N ASN A 87 23.40 -2.03 -8.28
CA ASN A 87 23.27 -3.44 -8.57
C ASN A 87 21.79 -3.85 -8.54
N PHE A 88 21.34 -4.57 -9.57
CA PHE A 88 19.95 -4.98 -9.68
C PHE A 88 19.55 -5.98 -8.59
N ILE A 89 20.42 -6.92 -8.20
CA ILE A 89 20.14 -7.86 -7.10
C ILE A 89 19.90 -7.13 -5.78
N GLU A 90 20.78 -6.18 -5.42
CA GLU A 90 20.63 -5.41 -4.18
C GLU A 90 19.30 -4.63 -4.14
N CYS A 91 18.89 -4.08 -5.28
CA CYS A 91 17.59 -3.41 -5.43
C CYS A 91 16.42 -4.37 -5.21
N ILE A 92 16.45 -5.57 -5.81
CA ILE A 92 15.40 -6.59 -5.63
C ILE A 92 15.33 -7.07 -4.18
N GLU A 93 16.48 -7.35 -3.56
CA GLU A 93 16.56 -7.75 -2.14
C GLU A 93 15.96 -6.68 -1.24
N TRP A 94 16.38 -5.42 -1.42
CA TRP A 94 15.88 -4.30 -0.64
C TRP A 94 14.38 -4.08 -0.83
N LEU A 95 13.90 -4.06 -2.07
CA LEU A 95 12.50 -3.82 -2.40
C LEU A 95 11.61 -4.92 -1.82
N TYR A 96 12.02 -6.19 -1.96
CA TYR A 96 11.31 -7.31 -1.36
C TYR A 96 11.22 -7.18 0.16
N GLN A 97 12.32 -6.81 0.84
CA GLN A 97 12.31 -6.61 2.28
C GLN A 97 11.42 -5.44 2.72
N GLN A 98 11.33 -4.35 1.94
CA GLN A 98 10.37 -3.28 2.25
C GLN A 98 8.92 -3.76 2.13
N MET A 99 8.58 -4.47 1.05
CA MET A 99 7.25 -5.04 0.88
C MET A 99 6.90 -6.02 2.00
N LEU A 100 7.85 -6.89 2.39
CA LEU A 100 7.68 -7.84 3.49
C LEU A 100 7.50 -7.15 4.85
N ARG A 101 8.11 -5.99 5.08
CA ARG A 101 7.83 -5.19 6.29
C ARG A 101 6.41 -4.63 6.25
N GLY A 102 5.97 -4.14 5.10
CA GLY A 102 4.60 -3.68 4.89
C GLY A 102 3.56 -4.77 5.18
N THR A 103 3.83 -6.02 4.78
CA THR A 103 2.92 -7.15 5.11
C THR A 103 2.93 -7.50 6.60
N LYS A 104 3.97 -7.21 7.37
CA LYS A 104 3.94 -7.45 8.83
C LYS A 104 3.04 -6.44 9.55
N GLU A 105 3.05 -5.19 9.09
CA GLU A 105 2.20 -4.14 9.63
C GLU A 105 0.74 -4.28 9.17
N TYR A 106 0.54 -4.76 7.94
CA TYR A 106 -0.78 -5.00 7.35
C TYR A 106 -0.90 -6.43 6.77
N PRO A 107 -1.11 -7.47 7.62
CA PRO A 107 -0.99 -8.92 7.31
C PRO A 107 -1.74 -9.46 6.10
N ASP A 108 -2.85 -8.81 5.71
CA ASP A 108 -3.70 -9.27 4.61
C ASP A 108 -3.82 -8.25 3.48
N PHE A 109 -3.21 -7.07 3.61
CA PHE A 109 -3.44 -5.94 2.71
C PHE A 109 -3.15 -6.30 1.25
N PHE A 110 -1.97 -6.88 0.96
CA PHE A 110 -1.58 -7.26 -0.39
C PHE A 110 -2.54 -8.27 -1.05
N PHE A 111 -3.31 -9.03 -0.27
CA PHE A 111 -4.19 -10.10 -0.76
C PHE A 111 -5.64 -9.64 -0.94
N ILE A 112 -6.16 -8.91 0.04
CA ILE A 112 -7.60 -8.66 0.16
C ILE A 112 -7.95 -7.18 0.05
N HIS A 113 -7.02 -6.28 -0.26
CA HIS A 113 -7.33 -4.85 -0.36
C HIS A 113 -8.46 -4.58 -1.35
N SER A 114 -8.48 -5.27 -2.51
CA SER A 114 -9.59 -5.16 -3.46
C SER A 114 -10.91 -5.73 -2.93
N ASP A 115 -10.87 -6.67 -1.99
CA ASP A 115 -12.05 -7.28 -1.37
C ASP A 115 -12.61 -6.47 -0.19
N ALA A 116 -11.87 -5.45 0.26
CA ALA A 116 -12.39 -4.46 1.20
C ALA A 116 -13.41 -3.52 0.53
N PHE A 117 -13.33 -3.36 -0.79
CA PHE A 117 -14.24 -2.56 -1.58
C PHE A 117 -15.55 -3.30 -1.87
N GLU A 118 -16.64 -2.55 -1.85
CA GLU A 118 -17.92 -2.99 -2.40
C GLU A 118 -17.79 -3.24 -3.91
N LYS A 119 -18.67 -4.06 -4.47
CA LYS A 119 -18.56 -4.56 -5.86
C LYS A 119 -18.36 -3.43 -6.89
N GLU A 120 -19.00 -2.30 -6.68
CA GLU A 120 -18.94 -1.10 -7.54
C GLU A 120 -17.61 -0.34 -7.42
N ASN A 121 -16.93 -0.45 -6.27
CA ASN A 121 -15.70 0.30 -5.97
C ASN A 121 -14.42 -0.56 -6.08
N LYS A 122 -14.53 -1.85 -6.43
CA LYS A 122 -13.37 -2.74 -6.58
C LYS A 122 -12.36 -2.24 -7.60
N GLU A 123 -12.84 -1.61 -8.68
CA GLU A 123 -11.96 -1.12 -9.75
C GLU A 123 -11.13 0.09 -9.30
N LEU A 124 -11.69 0.98 -8.48
CA LEU A 124 -10.97 2.10 -7.89
C LEU A 124 -9.79 1.60 -7.03
N GLY A 125 -10.04 0.61 -6.19
CA GLY A 125 -8.99 -0.02 -5.37
C GLY A 125 -7.84 -0.61 -6.21
N LYS A 126 -8.16 -1.19 -7.37
CA LYS A 126 -7.15 -1.70 -8.31
C LYS A 126 -6.38 -0.58 -9.01
N GLN A 127 -7.06 0.48 -9.43
CA GLN A 127 -6.42 1.62 -10.10
C GLN A 127 -5.40 2.30 -9.21
N GLU A 128 -5.69 2.47 -7.91
CA GLU A 128 -4.71 3.03 -6.97
C GLU A 128 -3.46 2.14 -6.85
N MET A 129 -3.64 0.81 -6.73
CA MET A 129 -2.52 -0.13 -6.72
C MET A 129 -1.66 -0.01 -8.00
N LEU A 130 -2.28 0.08 -9.17
CA LEU A 130 -1.57 0.18 -10.45
C LEU A 130 -0.65 1.41 -10.53
N LYS A 131 -1.04 2.54 -9.93
CA LYS A 131 -0.19 3.74 -9.87
C LYS A 131 1.13 3.48 -9.13
N TYR A 132 1.08 2.75 -8.02
CA TYR A 132 2.29 2.40 -7.27
C TYR A 132 3.14 1.36 -7.99
N PHE A 133 2.50 0.42 -8.69
CA PHE A 133 3.21 -0.60 -9.46
C PHE A 133 3.97 0.01 -10.63
N GLU A 134 3.36 0.95 -11.35
CA GLU A 134 4.01 1.72 -12.42
C GLU A 134 5.29 2.39 -11.93
N HIS A 135 5.24 3.05 -10.76
CA HIS A 135 6.42 3.68 -10.17
C HIS A 135 7.54 2.68 -9.86
N MET A 136 7.19 1.50 -9.32
CA MET A 136 8.17 0.45 -9.06
C MET A 136 8.77 -0.11 -10.35
N TYR A 137 7.96 -0.32 -11.38
CA TYR A 137 8.44 -0.75 -12.69
C TYR A 137 9.48 0.23 -13.24
N GLN A 138 9.19 1.53 -13.19
CA GLN A 138 10.12 2.57 -13.65
C GLN A 138 11.44 2.57 -12.86
N ASN A 139 11.39 2.41 -11.53
CA ASN A 139 12.60 2.32 -10.71
C ASN A 139 13.42 1.06 -11.03
N LEU A 140 12.75 -0.10 -11.19
CA LEU A 140 13.41 -1.35 -11.54
C LEU A 140 14.06 -1.27 -12.92
N HIS A 141 13.38 -0.70 -13.91
CA HIS A 141 13.96 -0.41 -15.23
C HIS A 141 15.21 0.46 -15.12
N THR A 142 15.14 1.52 -14.31
CA THR A 142 16.25 2.44 -14.13
C THR A 142 17.47 1.75 -13.52
N VAL A 143 17.30 0.98 -12.44
CA VAL A 143 18.40 0.25 -11.80
C VAL A 143 18.94 -0.84 -12.72
N LEU A 144 18.06 -1.60 -13.39
CA LEU A 144 18.47 -2.63 -14.34
C LEU A 144 19.36 -2.03 -15.43
N ARG A 145 19.03 -0.84 -15.95
CA ARG A 145 19.80 -0.12 -17.00
C ARG A 145 21.11 0.50 -16.51
N GLN A 146 21.18 0.86 -15.23
CA GLN A 146 22.39 1.44 -14.63
C GLN A 146 23.41 0.39 -14.18
N ASP A 147 23.00 -0.86 -13.97
CA ASP A 147 23.90 -1.93 -13.59
C ASP A 147 24.81 -2.35 -14.78
N HIS A 148 26.09 -2.01 -14.70
CA HIS A 148 27.07 -2.31 -15.74
C HIS A 148 27.53 -3.77 -15.77
N LEU A 149 27.23 -4.57 -14.74
CA LEU A 149 27.58 -5.99 -14.68
C LEU A 149 26.54 -6.86 -15.40
N VAL A 150 25.37 -6.30 -15.71
CA VAL A 150 24.30 -6.99 -16.44
C VAL A 150 24.72 -7.28 -17.88
N LYS A 151 24.59 -8.56 -18.29
CA LYS A 151 24.82 -9.05 -19.65
C LYS A 151 23.75 -8.51 -20.61
N ARG A 152 23.95 -7.30 -21.14
CA ARG A 152 22.96 -6.63 -22.02
C ARG A 152 22.51 -7.43 -23.24
N HIS A 153 23.37 -8.27 -23.80
CA HIS A 153 23.09 -9.03 -25.01
C HIS A 153 22.03 -10.11 -24.85
N ILE A 154 21.63 -10.45 -23.62
CA ILE A 154 20.52 -11.39 -23.40
C ILE A 154 19.16 -10.75 -23.68
N PHE A 155 19.09 -9.41 -23.66
CA PHE A 155 17.86 -8.69 -23.90
C PHE A 155 17.73 -8.42 -25.39
N ASP A 156 16.89 -9.20 -26.04
CA ASP A 156 16.63 -9.19 -27.47
C ASP A 156 15.12 -9.39 -27.76
N ASP A 157 14.76 -9.65 -29.01
CA ASP A 157 13.35 -9.87 -29.40
C ASP A 157 12.70 -11.08 -28.69
N SER A 158 13.50 -12.02 -28.16
CA SER A 158 13.03 -13.19 -27.42
C SER A 158 12.88 -12.93 -25.91
N LEU A 159 13.64 -11.98 -25.35
CA LEU A 159 13.56 -11.58 -23.95
C LEU A 159 13.69 -10.06 -23.81
N LYS A 160 12.57 -9.36 -23.69
CA LYS A 160 12.57 -7.91 -23.49
C LYS A 160 12.85 -7.54 -22.04
N GLU A 161 13.44 -6.35 -21.82
CA GLU A 161 13.69 -5.84 -20.47
C GLU A 161 12.38 -5.67 -19.68
N GLU A 162 11.32 -5.21 -20.36
CA GLU A 162 9.98 -5.00 -19.79
C GLU A 162 9.39 -6.32 -19.30
N ASP A 163 9.39 -7.35 -20.15
CA ASP A 163 8.87 -8.69 -19.82
C ASP A 163 9.66 -9.33 -18.67
N PHE A 164 10.98 -9.12 -18.64
CA PHE A 164 11.84 -9.60 -17.57
C PHE A 164 11.51 -8.92 -16.23
N ILE A 165 11.30 -7.61 -16.22
CA ILE A 165 10.97 -6.88 -14.99
C ILE A 165 9.56 -7.24 -14.52
N GLU A 166 8.59 -7.38 -15.42
CA GLU A 166 7.25 -7.89 -15.09
C GLU A 166 7.31 -9.28 -14.46
N PHE A 167 8.13 -10.17 -15.02
CA PHE A 167 8.37 -11.50 -14.45
C PHE A 167 8.98 -11.41 -13.04
N VAL A 168 10.03 -10.61 -12.86
CA VAL A 168 10.70 -10.43 -11.56
C VAL A 168 9.72 -9.87 -10.53
N PHE A 169 8.97 -8.82 -10.87
CA PHE A 169 8.00 -8.21 -9.97
C PHE A 169 6.87 -9.16 -9.60
N SER A 170 6.30 -9.87 -10.57
CA SER A 170 5.25 -10.87 -10.35
C SER A 170 5.71 -12.00 -9.42
N ASN A 171 6.96 -12.44 -9.56
CA ASN A 171 7.54 -13.45 -8.67
C ASN A 171 7.78 -12.91 -7.26
N MET A 172 8.15 -11.63 -7.10
CA MET A 172 8.23 -11.01 -5.76
C MET A 172 6.86 -10.98 -5.08
N ILE A 173 5.81 -10.55 -5.79
CA ILE A 173 4.43 -10.54 -5.28
C ILE A 173 3.97 -11.96 -4.94
N THR A 174 4.30 -12.95 -5.76
CA THR A 174 3.98 -14.36 -5.50
C THR A 174 4.70 -14.90 -4.26
N ALA A 175 5.99 -14.59 -4.09
CA ALA A 175 6.73 -14.98 -2.90
C ALA A 175 6.15 -14.33 -1.62
N LEU A 176 5.78 -13.04 -1.68
CA LEU A 176 5.07 -12.36 -0.60
C LEU A 176 3.71 -13.00 -0.32
N SER A 177 3.01 -13.43 -1.37
CA SER A 177 1.68 -14.02 -1.24
C SER A 177 1.74 -15.37 -0.50
N HIS A 178 2.81 -16.12 -0.70
CA HIS A 178 3.11 -17.34 0.06
C HIS A 178 3.77 -17.08 1.42
N ARG A 179 3.82 -15.82 1.87
CA ARG A 179 4.42 -15.39 3.15
C ARG A 179 5.88 -15.85 3.30
N GLN A 180 6.62 -15.90 2.20
CA GLN A 180 8.04 -16.24 2.24
C GLN A 180 8.84 -15.13 2.94
N ALA A 181 9.86 -15.51 3.69
CA ALA A 181 10.72 -14.54 4.39
C ALA A 181 11.77 -13.88 3.48
N SER A 182 11.98 -14.44 2.28
CA SER A 182 12.99 -13.99 1.31
C SER A 182 12.59 -14.42 -0.10
N CYS A 183 13.04 -13.68 -1.12
CA CYS A 183 12.94 -14.06 -2.52
C CYS A 183 14.23 -14.73 -3.06
N GLN A 184 14.94 -15.51 -2.22
CA GLN A 184 16.26 -16.06 -2.57
C GLN A 184 16.27 -16.87 -3.88
N VAL A 185 15.24 -17.67 -4.13
CA VAL A 185 15.15 -18.46 -5.36
C VAL A 185 15.09 -17.55 -6.59
N LEU A 186 14.31 -16.47 -6.54
CA LEU A 186 14.24 -15.47 -7.59
C LEU A 186 15.59 -14.78 -7.80
N ILE A 187 16.27 -14.40 -6.72
CA ILE A 187 17.61 -13.79 -6.76
C ILE A 187 18.61 -14.70 -7.46
N GLU A 188 18.63 -15.99 -7.13
CA GLU A 188 19.53 -16.96 -7.76
C GLU A 188 19.21 -17.19 -9.24
N ILE A 189 17.94 -17.12 -9.63
CA ILE A 189 17.53 -17.16 -11.04
C ILE A 189 18.05 -15.91 -11.76
N ILE A 190 17.81 -14.71 -11.22
CA ILE A 190 18.28 -13.44 -11.81
C ILE A 190 19.80 -13.48 -11.98
N LYS A 191 20.55 -13.89 -10.96
CA LYS A 191 22.01 -14.03 -11.02
C LYS A 191 22.46 -14.91 -12.18
N LYS A 192 21.83 -16.07 -12.38
CA LYS A 192 22.22 -17.02 -13.44
C LYS A 192 21.85 -16.55 -14.84
N VAL A 193 20.83 -15.71 -14.98
CA VAL A 193 20.32 -15.25 -16.27
C VAL A 193 21.05 -13.98 -16.72
N ILE A 194 21.21 -13.00 -15.83
CA ILE A 194 21.67 -11.65 -16.23
C ILE A 194 23.09 -11.28 -15.80
N TYR A 195 23.73 -12.05 -14.91
CA TYR A 195 25.14 -11.87 -14.52
C TYR A 195 25.97 -13.06 -15.00
#